data_AF-W7WUP2-F1
#
_entry.id   AF-W7WUP2-F1
#
_cell.length_a   1.000
_cell.length_b   1.000
_cell.length_c   1.000
_cell.angle_alpha   90.00
_cell.angle_beta   90.00
_cell.angle_gamma   90.00
#
_symmetry.space_group_name_H-M   'P 1'
#
loop_
_entity.id
_entity.type
_entity.pdbx_description
1 polymer ?
#
loop_
_entity_poly.entity_id
_entity_poly.type
_entity_poly.pdbx_seq_one_letter_code
_entity_poly.pdbx_strand_id
1 'polypeptide(L)' 'MQSISSSVPAAALAGGALAATAVSRAAPGSSAYAGYQIIRRNGAVVAFEPNKIAVA' A
#
# COMPACT_ATOMS: atom_id res chain seq x y z
N MET A 1 -5.69 -6.56 -31.00
CA MET A 1 -4.48 -6.86 -30.20
C MET A 1 -4.00 -5.55 -29.59
N GLN A 2 -4.49 -5.13 -28.42
CA GLN A 2 -3.96 -3.93 -27.74
C GLN A 2 -3.20 -4.40 -26.49
N SER A 3 -1.90 -4.11 -26.44
CA SER A 3 -1.02 -4.51 -25.34
C SER A 3 -1.18 -3.54 -24.17
N ILE A 4 -1.20 -4.08 -22.96
CA ILE A 4 -1.27 -3.31 -21.72
C ILE A 4 0.17 -3.22 -21.20
N SER A 5 0.77 -2.02 -21.23
CA SER A 5 2.13 -1.81 -20.72
C SER A 5 2.02 -1.34 -19.27
N SER A 6 2.29 -2.26 -18.33
CA SER A 6 2.36 -1.96 -16.90
C SER A 6 3.82 -1.73 -16.50
N SER A 7 4.25 -0.47 -16.40
CA SER A 7 5.56 -0.12 -15.85
C SER A 7 5.45 0.08 -14.34
N VAL A 8 6.11 -0.77 -13.56
CA VAL A 8 6.36 -0.52 -12.13
C VAL A 8 7.57 0.42 -11.98
N PRO A 9 7.50 1.49 -11.17
CA PRO A 9 8.63 2.40 -11.00
C PRO A 9 9.79 1.69 -10.30
N ALA A 10 10.97 1.80 -10.90
CA ALA A 10 12.25 1.28 -10.43
C ALA A 10 12.80 2.09 -9.23
N ALA A 11 12.08 2.07 -8.11
CA ALA A 11 12.57 2.62 -6.84
C ALA A 11 12.69 1.55 -5.73
N ALA A 12 12.37 0.29 -6.03
CA ALA A 12 12.27 -0.79 -5.04
C ALA A 12 13.60 -1.52 -4.74
N LEU A 13 14.76 -0.94 -5.05
CA LEU A 13 16.05 -1.60 -4.83
C LEU A 13 17.08 -0.73 -4.11
N ALA A 14 16.77 -0.30 -2.88
CA ALA A 14 17.81 0.13 -1.94
C ALA A 14 17.30 0.05 -0.50
N GLY A 15 17.88 -0.85 0.30
CA GLY A 15 17.73 -0.81 1.76
C GLY A 15 17.71 -2.19 2.43
N GLY A 16 18.79 -2.96 2.31
CA GLY A 16 19.03 -4.08 3.22
C GLY A 16 19.53 -3.58 4.58
N ALA A 17 19.05 -4.20 5.67
CA ALA A 17 19.83 -4.59 6.85
C ALA A 17 18.88 -5.04 7.98
N LEU A 18 19.29 -6.11 8.65
CA LEU A 18 18.65 -6.74 9.79
C LEU A 18 18.37 -5.73 10.91
N ALA A 19 17.11 -5.53 11.28
CA ALA A 19 16.72 -4.88 12.52
C ALA A 19 15.65 -5.72 13.18
N ALA A 20 15.92 -6.14 14.41
CA ALA A 20 14.99 -6.87 15.25
C ALA A 20 13.62 -6.19 15.23
N THR A 21 12.56 -6.96 15.00
CA THR A 21 11.18 -6.51 15.15
C THR A 21 10.94 -6.14 16.61
N ALA A 22 11.29 -4.91 16.95
CA ALA A 22 10.61 -4.21 18.02
C ALA A 22 9.15 -4.11 17.55
N VAL A 23 8.24 -4.74 18.30
CA VAL A 23 6.80 -4.51 18.16
C VAL A 23 6.58 -3.03 18.48
N SER A 24 6.71 -2.20 17.46
CA SER A 24 6.38 -0.78 17.52
C SER A 24 4.89 -0.74 17.68
N ARG A 25 4.45 -0.59 18.94
CA ARG A 25 3.06 -0.31 19.28
C ARG A 25 2.69 0.95 18.49
N ALA A 26 1.96 0.76 17.39
CA ALA A 26 1.64 1.82 16.45
C ALA A 26 1.17 3.04 17.25
N ALA A 27 1.87 4.17 17.09
CA ALA A 27 1.54 5.38 17.81
C ALA A 27 0.07 5.73 17.55
N PRO A 28 -0.68 6.22 18.55
CA PRO A 28 -2.07 6.64 18.34
C PRO A 28 -2.07 7.74 17.27
N GLY A 29 -2.51 7.39 16.06
CA GLY A 29 -2.43 8.24 14.85
C GLY A 29 -1.74 7.59 13.65
N SER A 30 -0.96 6.52 13.85
CA SER A 30 -0.45 5.71 12.73
C SER A 30 -1.58 4.80 12.24
N SER A 31 -2.09 5.08 11.04
CA SER A 31 -3.10 4.22 10.41
C SER A 31 -2.49 2.83 10.23
N ALA A 32 -3.13 1.81 10.82
CA ALA A 32 -2.74 0.40 10.66
C ALA A 32 -2.68 -0.05 9.19
N TYR A 33 -3.25 0.76 8.29
CA TYR A 33 -3.28 0.54 6.85
C TYR A 33 -2.39 1.50 6.05
N ALA A 34 -1.39 2.12 6.69
CA ALA A 34 -0.37 2.88 5.98
C ALA A 34 0.33 2.01 4.92
N GLY A 35 0.39 2.51 3.68
CA GLY A 35 1.01 1.80 2.55
C GLY A 35 0.10 0.82 1.79
N TYR A 36 -1.12 0.56 2.28
CA TYR A 36 -2.10 -0.24 1.54
C TYR A 36 -2.82 0.60 0.47
N GLN A 37 -3.12 -0.02 -0.66
CA GLN A 37 -3.77 0.61 -1.80
C GLN A 37 -4.90 -0.26 -2.35
N ILE A 38 -5.86 0.38 -3.02
CA ILE A 38 -7.01 -0.24 -3.67
C ILE A 38 -6.84 -0.09 -5.18
N ILE A 39 -7.09 -1.17 -5.91
CA ILE A 39 -7.26 -1.14 -7.36
C ILE A 39 -8.73 -0.88 -7.67
N ARG A 40 -9.03 0.29 -8.24
CA ARG A 40 -10.38 0.61 -8.73
C ARG A 40 -10.70 -0.21 -9.98
N ARG A 41 -12.00 -0.31 -10.32
CA ARG A 41 -12.47 -1.03 -11.53
C ARG A 41 -11.89 -0.49 -12.84
N ASN A 42 -11.57 0.80 -12.88
CA ASN A 42 -10.89 1.45 -13.99
C ASN A 42 -9.36 1.27 -13.98
N GLY A 43 -8.82 0.41 -13.10
CA GLY A 43 -7.40 0.11 -12.99
C GLY A 43 -6.57 1.12 -12.20
N ALA A 44 -7.16 2.22 -11.73
CA ALA A 44 -6.43 3.21 -10.93
C ALA A 44 -6.11 2.68 -9.52
N VAL A 45 -4.89 2.93 -9.06
CA VAL A 45 -4.43 2.58 -7.72
C VAL A 45 -4.58 3.79 -6.81
N VAL A 46 -5.29 3.63 -5.68
CA VAL A 46 -5.57 4.72 -4.72
C VAL A 46 -5.31 4.27 -3.29
N ALA A 47 -5.10 5.20 -2.36
CA ALA A 47 -4.91 4.87 -0.95
C ALA A 47 -6.13 4.17 -0.35
N PHE A 48 -5.89 3.18 0.50
CA PHE A 48 -6.94 2.49 1.24
C PHE A 48 -7.39 3.32 2.46
N GLU A 49 -8.70 3.58 2.57
CA GLU A 49 -9.29 4.22 3.74
C GLU A 49 -10.46 3.39 4.30
N PRO A 50 -10.38 2.88 5.55
CA PRO A 50 -11.39 1.98 6.12
C PRO A 50 -12.79 2.60 6.20
N ASN A 51 -12.88 3.91 6.47
CA ASN A 51 -14.13 4.67 6.57
C ASN A 51 -14.95 4.69 5.27
N LYS A 52 -14.36 4.31 4.13
CA LYS A 52 -15.05 4.24 2.83
C LYS A 52 -15.66 2.85 2.56
N ILE A 53 -15.45 1.87 3.44
CA ILE A 53 -16.01 0.52 3.31
C ILE A 53 -17.20 0.38 4.26
N ALA A 54 -18.40 0.34 3.68
CA ALA A 54 -19.60 -0.01 4.43
C ALA A 54 -19.74 -1.53 4.54
N VAL A 55 -20.26 -2.01 5.68
CA VAL A 55 -20.68 -3.40 5.90
C VAL A 55 -22.20 -3.41 5.94
N ALA A 56 -22.82 -4.38 5.26
CA ALA A 56 -24.26 -4.59 5.23
C ALA A 56 -24.66 -5.80 6.07
#